data_AF-A0A1V4TEQ1-F1
#
_entry.id   AF-A0A1V4TEQ1-F1
#
_cell.length_a   1.000
_cell.length_b   1.000
_cell.length_c   1.000
_cell.angle_alpha   90.00
_cell.angle_beta   90.00
_cell.angle_gamma   90.00
#
_symmetry.space_group_name_H-M   'P 1'
#
loop_
_entity.id
_entity.type
_entity.pdbx_description
1 polymer ?
#
loop_
_entity_poly.entity_id
_entity_poly.type
_entity_poly.pdbx_seq_one_letter_code
_entity_poly.pdbx_strand_id
1 'polypeptide(L)'
;MPEDRSEANEEEVFEFDCPECGRHIVGEADRCPGCGTEFVIEEVPMAECPYCGEPCPLESDKCPSCGRSMADDGDELRQEFPRLVAEVKPLLIISKDYEVEVGEGRRLIDKAVQAGKQRDLATAVQMVKEARSSIKAALDERLVLEEGNLEKLVEVVSRSGVDPKEVSESLTALRTMREEGDVEGALQVAAKGRKAAERSSGKFLEANDLAESLSRLIDVCDQFYLDSREAKRMLNEARDAGDHGDWGMMGILARKGREQLMRSLPEATRGEMRKAKNQLLDAKADGKDVRTLVKVLKDAGVAMNRERYDQALELLGDFKDELKRL
;
A
#
# COMPACT_ATOMS: atom_id res chain seq x y z
N MET A 1 -12.78 18.47 -96.21
CA MET A 1 -14.22 18.27 -96.45
C MET A 1 -14.46 16.79 -96.66
N PRO A 2 -15.55 16.22 -96.15
CA PRO A 2 -15.77 15.80 -94.75
C PRO A 2 -16.00 14.25 -94.72
N GLU A 3 -16.18 13.57 -93.59
CA GLU A 3 -17.50 13.33 -92.98
C GLU A 3 -17.41 12.90 -91.50
N ASP A 4 -18.28 13.57 -90.76
CA ASP A 4 -18.77 13.39 -89.39
C ASP A 4 -19.36 12.00 -89.12
N ARG A 5 -19.29 11.55 -87.84
CA ARG A 5 -20.43 10.97 -87.09
C ARG A 5 -20.05 10.64 -85.65
N SER A 6 -20.13 11.69 -84.83
CA SER A 6 -20.88 11.73 -83.55
C SER A 6 -20.98 10.44 -82.73
N GLU A 7 -20.22 10.39 -81.65
CA GLU A 7 -20.46 9.55 -80.48
C GLU A 7 -21.83 9.90 -79.89
N ALA A 8 -22.72 8.91 -79.80
CA ALA A 8 -24.00 9.04 -79.14
C ALA A 8 -23.75 9.14 -77.62
N ASN A 9 -23.93 10.34 -77.08
CA ASN A 9 -24.03 10.58 -75.65
C ASN A 9 -25.43 10.08 -75.25
N GLU A 10 -25.52 8.93 -74.58
CA GLU A 10 -26.73 8.51 -73.90
C GLU A 10 -26.96 9.48 -72.74
N GLU A 11 -27.79 10.52 -72.96
CA GLU A 11 -28.25 11.40 -71.88
C GLU A 11 -29.10 10.56 -70.92
N GLU A 12 -28.53 10.22 -69.76
CA GLU A 12 -29.27 9.61 -68.65
C GLU A 12 -30.39 10.57 -68.22
N VAL A 13 -31.63 10.18 -68.48
CA VAL A 13 -32.81 10.94 -68.07
C VAL A 13 -32.99 10.76 -66.56
N PHE A 14 -32.76 11.82 -65.79
CA PHE A 14 -32.92 11.82 -64.33
C PHE A 14 -34.42 11.79 -63.95
N GLU A 15 -34.86 10.77 -63.22
CA GLU A 15 -36.26 10.60 -62.79
C GLU A 15 -36.36 10.59 -61.26
N PHE A 16 -37.22 11.43 -60.68
CA PHE A 16 -37.44 11.47 -59.22
C PHE A 16 -38.84 11.96 -58.85
N ASP A 17 -39.30 11.64 -57.65
CA ASP A 17 -40.59 12.10 -57.11
C ASP A 17 -40.38 13.32 -56.20
N CYS A 18 -41.20 14.36 -56.40
CA CYS A 18 -41.16 15.54 -55.53
C CYS A 18 -41.53 15.16 -54.08
N PRO A 19 -40.68 15.44 -53.07
CA PRO A 19 -40.92 15.05 -51.68
C PRO A 19 -42.13 15.75 -51.03
N GLU A 20 -42.53 16.93 -51.54
CA GLU A 20 -43.65 17.71 -50.99
C GLU A 20 -45.02 17.30 -51.55
N CYS A 21 -45.10 16.95 -52.84
CA CYS A 21 -46.37 16.67 -53.49
C CYS A 21 -46.48 15.29 -54.15
N GLY A 22 -45.41 14.50 -54.12
CA GLY A 22 -45.35 13.14 -54.71
C GLY A 22 -45.45 13.12 -56.23
N ARG A 23 -45.24 14.25 -56.91
CA ARG A 23 -45.33 14.33 -58.37
C ARG A 23 -44.04 13.83 -59.00
N HIS A 24 -44.18 12.88 -59.92
CA HIS A 24 -43.08 12.33 -60.70
C HIS A 24 -42.54 13.37 -61.69
N ILE A 25 -41.21 13.55 -61.69
CA ILE A 25 -40.48 14.52 -62.50
C ILE A 25 -39.46 13.75 -63.34
N VAL A 26 -39.41 14.10 -64.64
CA VAL A 26 -38.55 13.48 -65.63
C VAL A 26 -37.70 14.57 -66.27
N GLY A 27 -36.38 14.46 -66.17
CA GLY A 27 -35.40 15.44 -66.64
C GLY A 27 -34.94 16.43 -65.57
N GLU A 28 -34.06 17.35 -65.96
CA GLU A 28 -33.53 18.41 -65.09
C GLU A 28 -34.59 19.50 -64.88
N ALA A 29 -35.09 19.65 -63.65
CA ALA A 29 -35.99 20.73 -63.27
C ALA A 29 -35.55 21.28 -61.90
N ASP A 30 -35.31 22.58 -61.81
CA ASP A 30 -34.93 23.25 -60.54
C ASP A 30 -36.14 23.49 -59.63
N ARG A 31 -37.36 23.33 -60.15
CA ARG A 31 -38.60 23.52 -59.39
C ARG A 31 -39.66 22.51 -59.77
N CYS A 32 -40.43 22.05 -58.79
CA CYS A 32 -41.52 21.13 -59.02
C CYS A 32 -42.62 21.81 -59.85
N PRO A 33 -43.00 21.29 -61.04
CA PRO A 33 -44.10 21.84 -61.84
C PRO A 33 -45.48 21.65 -61.18
N GLY A 34 -45.58 20.78 -60.17
CA GLY A 34 -46.79 20.56 -59.38
C GLY A 34 -47.03 21.59 -58.26
N CYS A 35 -46.07 21.76 -57.35
CA CYS A 35 -46.23 22.58 -56.14
C CYS A 35 -45.31 23.80 -56.07
N GLY A 36 -44.39 23.98 -57.04
CA GLY A 36 -43.46 25.11 -57.08
C GLY A 36 -42.27 25.02 -56.13
N THR A 37 -42.10 23.92 -55.39
CA THR A 37 -40.94 23.70 -54.50
C THR A 37 -39.65 23.70 -55.30
N GLU A 38 -38.67 24.49 -54.86
CA GLU A 38 -37.33 24.57 -55.46
C GLU A 38 -36.49 23.39 -54.98
N PHE A 39 -35.88 22.66 -55.92
CA PHE A 39 -34.99 21.54 -55.62
C PHE A 39 -33.59 22.09 -55.41
N VAL A 40 -33.20 22.21 -54.14
CA VAL A 40 -31.83 22.52 -53.79
C VAL A 40 -31.09 21.19 -53.70
N ILE A 41 -30.32 20.86 -54.73
CA ILE A 41 -29.35 19.77 -54.66
C ILE A 41 -28.16 20.30 -53.86
N GLU A 42 -28.23 20.22 -52.53
CA GLU A 42 -27.04 20.42 -51.71
C GLU A 42 -26.12 19.22 -51.91
N GLU A 43 -24.96 19.45 -52.52
CA GLU A 43 -23.87 18.47 -52.53
C GLU A 43 -23.44 18.23 -51.08
N VAL A 44 -23.98 17.17 -50.47
CA VAL A 44 -23.58 16.78 -49.12
C VAL A 44 -22.17 16.20 -49.21
N PRO A 45 -21.15 16.84 -48.62
CA PRO A 45 -19.79 16.35 -48.72
C PRO A 45 -19.70 14.99 -48.02
N MET A 46 -19.17 14.01 -48.73
CA MET A 46 -19.05 12.62 -48.28
C MET A 46 -17.63 12.36 -47.78
N ALA A 47 -17.49 11.66 -46.66
CA ALA A 47 -16.23 11.17 -46.13
C ALA A 47 -16.23 9.64 -46.07
N GLU A 48 -15.08 9.02 -46.32
CA GLU A 48 -14.94 7.56 -46.17
C GLU A 48 -14.93 7.17 -44.69
N CYS A 49 -15.72 6.16 -44.32
CA CYS A 49 -15.71 5.64 -42.96
C CYS A 49 -14.34 5.00 -42.64
N PRO A 50 -13.62 5.44 -41.58
CA PRO A 50 -12.31 4.90 -41.25
C PRO A 50 -12.32 3.43 -40.79
N TYR A 51 -13.51 2.86 -40.53
CA TYR A 51 -13.67 1.48 -40.05
C TYR A 51 -14.10 0.49 -41.13
N CYS A 52 -14.94 0.88 -42.09
CA CYS A 52 -15.45 -0.01 -43.13
C CYS A 52 -15.22 0.46 -44.57
N GLY A 53 -14.72 1.68 -44.77
CA GLY A 53 -14.43 2.24 -46.10
C GLY A 53 -15.65 2.73 -46.88
N GLU A 54 -16.85 2.61 -46.32
CA GLU A 54 -18.10 3.02 -46.99
C GLU A 54 -18.29 4.54 -46.91
N PRO A 55 -18.76 5.20 -48.00
CA PRO A 55 -19.01 6.64 -47.99
C PRO A 55 -20.12 7.00 -46.98
N CYS A 56 -19.81 7.94 -46.10
CA CYS A 56 -20.70 8.46 -45.08
C CYS A 56 -20.86 9.98 -45.23
N PRO A 57 -22.05 10.54 -44.97
CA PRO A 57 -22.22 11.98 -44.88
C PRO A 57 -21.31 12.55 -43.78
N LEU A 58 -20.61 13.65 -44.04
CA LEU A 58 -19.69 14.29 -43.07
C LEU A 58 -20.38 14.68 -41.75
N GLU A 59 -21.67 15.00 -41.80
CA GLU A 59 -22.47 15.36 -40.62
C GLU A 59 -23.08 14.15 -39.90
N SER A 60 -22.80 12.93 -40.34
CA SER A 60 -23.36 11.73 -39.73
C SER A 60 -22.56 11.28 -38.51
N ASP A 61 -23.16 11.36 -37.32
CA ASP A 61 -22.53 10.89 -36.06
C ASP A 61 -22.20 9.40 -36.06
N LYS A 62 -22.87 8.60 -36.89
CA LYS A 62 -22.68 7.14 -36.99
C LYS A 62 -22.72 6.68 -38.44
N CYS A 63 -21.78 5.81 -38.82
CA CYS A 63 -21.79 5.18 -40.13
C CYS A 63 -23.09 4.37 -40.34
N PRO A 64 -23.89 4.66 -41.38
CA PRO A 64 -25.13 3.93 -41.65
C PRO A 64 -24.90 2.47 -42.05
N SER A 65 -23.70 2.12 -42.54
CA SER A 65 -23.35 0.75 -42.95
C SER A 65 -22.88 -0.14 -41.79
N CYS A 66 -22.02 0.38 -40.90
CA CYS A 66 -21.44 -0.42 -39.80
C CYS A 66 -21.95 -0.03 -38.40
N GLY A 67 -22.70 1.06 -38.27
CA GLY A 67 -23.30 1.54 -37.02
C GLY A 67 -22.32 2.16 -36.01
N ARG A 68 -21.02 2.23 -36.33
CA ARG A 68 -19.98 2.82 -35.46
C ARG A 68 -19.99 4.34 -35.56
N SER A 69 -19.66 5.01 -34.46
CA SER A 69 -19.58 6.47 -34.44
C SER A 69 -18.45 6.97 -35.33
N MET A 70 -18.73 8.05 -36.06
CA MET A 70 -17.73 8.79 -36.82
C MET A 70 -16.94 9.75 -35.91
N ALA A 71 -17.37 9.93 -34.65
CA ALA A 71 -16.58 10.56 -33.60
C ALA A 71 -15.33 9.70 -33.31
N ASP A 72 -14.15 10.35 -33.34
CA ASP A 72 -12.85 9.69 -33.20
C ASP A 72 -12.61 9.31 -31.72
N ASP A 73 -12.91 8.06 -31.35
CA ASP A 73 -12.53 7.46 -30.06
C ASP A 73 -11.03 7.66 -29.75
N GLY A 74 -10.20 7.83 -30.80
CA GLY A 74 -8.78 8.14 -30.68
C GLY A 74 -8.49 9.52 -30.09
N ASP A 75 -9.33 10.52 -30.31
CA ASP A 75 -9.14 11.87 -29.78
C ASP A 75 -9.49 11.96 -28.30
N GLU A 76 -10.52 11.25 -27.84
CA GLU A 76 -10.84 11.13 -26.42
C GLU A 76 -9.71 10.46 -25.63
N LEU A 77 -9.16 9.34 -26.15
CA LEU A 77 -8.05 8.62 -25.53
C LEU A 77 -6.76 9.45 -25.50
N ARG A 78 -6.49 10.26 -26.53
CA ARG A 78 -5.35 11.19 -26.56
C ARG A 78 -5.44 12.28 -25.49
N GLN A 79 -6.65 12.71 -25.13
CA GLN A 79 -6.88 13.68 -24.06
C GLN A 79 -6.88 13.03 -22.67
N GLU A 80 -7.40 11.81 -22.56
CA GLU A 80 -7.49 11.08 -21.30
C GLU A 80 -6.11 10.65 -20.77
N PHE A 81 -5.23 10.15 -21.66
CA PHE A 81 -3.93 9.61 -21.26
C PHE A 81 -3.05 10.63 -20.48
N PRO A 82 -2.84 11.87 -20.94
CA PRO A 82 -2.08 12.87 -20.17
C PRO A 82 -2.70 13.20 -18.82
N ARG A 83 -4.04 13.23 -18.72
CA ARG A 83 -4.75 13.51 -17.45
C ARG A 83 -4.50 12.39 -16.44
N LEU A 84 -4.62 11.13 -16.87
CA LEU A 84 -4.34 9.98 -16.02
C LEU A 84 -2.88 9.94 -15.54
N VAL A 85 -1.92 10.24 -16.43
CA VAL A 85 -0.50 10.32 -16.05
C VAL A 85 -0.26 11.45 -15.04
N ALA A 86 -0.93 12.59 -15.20
CA ALA A 86 -0.85 13.71 -14.27
C ALA A 86 -1.40 13.35 -12.87
N GLU A 87 -2.38 12.45 -12.77
CA GLU A 87 -2.90 11.95 -11.49
C GLU A 87 -2.05 10.85 -10.86
N VAL A 88 -1.46 9.96 -11.66
CA VAL A 88 -0.64 8.85 -11.16
C VAL A 88 0.69 9.33 -10.60
N LYS A 89 1.27 10.38 -11.20
CA LYS A 89 2.59 10.89 -10.78
C LYS A 89 2.62 11.36 -9.31
N PRO A 90 1.68 12.16 -8.81
CA PRO A 90 1.59 12.49 -7.38
C PRO A 90 1.47 11.26 -6.49
N LEU A 91 0.64 10.28 -6.85
CA LEU A 91 0.46 9.06 -6.05
C LEU A 91 1.76 8.27 -5.91
N LEU A 92 2.59 8.21 -6.95
CA LEU A 92 3.91 7.58 -6.89
C LEU A 92 4.90 8.34 -6.00
N ILE A 93 4.83 9.67 -5.98
CA ILE A 93 5.66 10.50 -5.09
C ILE A 93 5.27 10.23 -3.64
N ILE A 94 3.98 10.31 -3.33
CA ILE A 94 3.44 9.99 -1.99
C ILE A 94 3.83 8.57 -1.58
N SER A 95 3.65 7.58 -2.47
CA SER A 95 4.03 6.20 -2.19
C SER A 95 5.51 6.06 -1.86
N LYS A 96 6.39 6.85 -2.51
CA LYS A 96 7.82 6.85 -2.22
C LYS A 96 8.13 7.52 -0.88
N ASP A 97 7.56 8.69 -0.64
CA ASP A 97 7.84 9.51 0.55
C ASP A 97 7.37 8.82 1.85
N TYR A 98 6.33 7.99 1.75
CA TYR A 98 5.80 7.19 2.86
C TYR A 98 6.13 5.69 2.76
N GLU A 99 7.10 5.33 1.91
CA GLU A 99 7.64 3.97 1.78
C GLU A 99 6.57 2.88 1.53
N VAL A 100 5.53 3.21 0.76
CA VAL A 100 4.45 2.29 0.36
C VAL A 100 4.89 1.46 -0.86
N GLU A 101 4.76 0.14 -0.74
CA GLU A 101 5.09 -0.78 -1.82
C GLU A 101 4.01 -0.77 -2.91
N VAL A 102 4.41 -0.38 -4.13
CA VAL A 102 3.51 -0.26 -5.30
C VAL A 102 4.04 -1.04 -6.50
N GLY A 103 4.58 -2.24 -6.25
CA GLY A 103 5.27 -3.05 -7.26
C GLY A 103 4.40 -3.39 -8.48
N GLU A 104 3.14 -3.73 -8.26
CA GLU A 104 2.18 -4.00 -9.34
C GLU A 104 1.88 -2.74 -10.17
N GLY A 105 1.57 -1.62 -9.50
CA GLY A 105 1.33 -0.34 -10.15
C GLY A 105 2.49 0.11 -11.05
N ARG A 106 3.74 -0.06 -10.60
CA ARG A 106 4.94 0.25 -11.41
C ARG A 106 5.04 -0.61 -12.66
N ARG A 107 4.79 -1.92 -12.55
CA ARG A 107 4.80 -2.84 -13.69
C ARG A 107 3.74 -2.49 -14.73
N LEU A 108 2.55 -2.08 -14.28
CA LEU A 108 1.46 -1.65 -15.16
C LEU A 108 1.82 -0.34 -15.88
N ILE A 109 2.48 0.60 -15.22
CA ILE A 109 2.99 1.83 -15.85
C ILE A 109 4.05 1.51 -16.91
N ASP A 110 4.98 0.59 -16.63
CA ASP A 110 5.99 0.18 -17.61
C ASP A 110 5.35 -0.43 -18.86
N LYS A 111 4.31 -1.27 -18.69
CA LYS A 111 3.51 -1.82 -19.78
C LYS A 111 2.77 -0.72 -20.55
N ALA A 112 2.18 0.25 -19.85
CA ALA A 112 1.51 1.38 -20.47
C ALA A 112 2.46 2.21 -21.35
N VAL A 113 3.69 2.44 -20.86
CA VAL A 113 4.74 3.15 -21.61
C VAL A 113 5.14 2.36 -22.87
N GLN A 114 5.24 1.03 -22.78
CA GLN A 114 5.53 0.18 -23.94
C GLN A 114 4.39 0.22 -24.98
N ALA A 115 3.13 0.12 -24.55
CA ALA A 115 1.96 0.23 -25.42
C ALA A 115 1.88 1.60 -26.11
N GLY A 116 2.14 2.69 -25.37
CA GLY A 116 2.20 4.05 -25.93
C GLY A 116 3.27 4.22 -27.00
N LYS A 117 4.46 3.61 -26.83
CA LYS A 117 5.52 3.58 -27.87
C LYS A 117 5.08 2.85 -29.14
N GLN A 118 4.21 1.85 -29.00
CA GLN A 118 3.64 1.09 -30.12
C GLN A 118 2.42 1.79 -30.75
N ARG A 119 2.08 3.01 -30.30
CA ARG A 119 0.89 3.77 -30.71
C ARG A 119 -0.44 3.10 -30.34
N ASP A 120 -0.42 2.15 -29.41
CA ASP A 120 -1.61 1.51 -28.85
C ASP A 120 -2.08 2.32 -27.62
N LEU A 121 -2.82 3.40 -27.90
CA LEU A 121 -3.35 4.32 -26.89
C LEU A 121 -4.43 3.66 -26.01
N ALA A 122 -5.24 2.76 -26.56
CA ALA A 122 -6.30 2.08 -25.83
C ALA A 122 -5.72 1.21 -24.70
N THR A 123 -4.74 0.37 -25.03
CA THR A 123 -4.03 -0.45 -24.03
C THR A 123 -3.25 0.43 -23.05
N ALA A 124 -2.59 1.49 -23.53
CA ALA A 124 -1.85 2.40 -22.65
C ALA A 124 -2.75 3.06 -21.60
N VAL A 125 -3.90 3.60 -22.01
CA VAL A 125 -4.90 4.21 -21.10
C VAL A 125 -5.41 3.19 -20.09
N GLN A 126 -5.77 1.98 -20.54
CA GLN A 126 -6.26 0.92 -19.67
C GLN A 126 -5.22 0.53 -18.61
N MET A 127 -3.97 0.34 -19.00
CA MET A 127 -2.87 0.00 -18.08
C MET A 127 -2.60 1.12 -17.06
N VAL A 128 -2.73 2.40 -17.45
CA VAL A 128 -2.61 3.52 -16.49
C VAL A 128 -3.79 3.56 -15.52
N LYS A 129 -5.03 3.27 -15.97
CA LYS A 129 -6.20 3.17 -15.09
C LYS A 129 -6.02 2.08 -14.04
N GLU A 130 -5.59 0.89 -14.46
CA GLU A 130 -5.29 -0.23 -13.57
C GLU A 130 -4.16 0.11 -12.60
N ALA A 131 -3.07 0.72 -13.09
CA ALA A 131 -1.99 1.18 -12.23
C ALA A 131 -2.46 2.19 -11.17
N ARG A 132 -3.29 3.17 -11.58
CA ARG A 132 -3.87 4.17 -10.67
C ARG A 132 -4.70 3.48 -9.58
N SER A 133 -5.54 2.51 -9.95
CA SER A 133 -6.36 1.77 -9.01
C SER A 133 -5.52 0.95 -8.03
N SER A 134 -4.52 0.22 -8.53
CA SER A 134 -3.60 -0.59 -7.72
C SER A 134 -2.82 0.28 -6.72
N ILE A 135 -2.28 1.43 -7.17
CA ILE A 135 -1.55 2.36 -6.29
C ILE A 135 -2.49 2.96 -5.23
N LYS A 136 -3.71 3.40 -5.61
CA LYS A 136 -4.68 3.93 -4.65
C LYS A 136 -5.07 2.90 -3.59
N ALA A 137 -5.26 1.63 -3.98
CA ALA A 137 -5.57 0.56 -3.06
C ALA A 137 -4.44 0.34 -2.04
N ALA A 138 -3.18 0.31 -2.49
CA ALA A 138 -2.02 0.18 -1.59
C ALA A 138 -1.90 1.37 -0.61
N LEU A 139 -2.19 2.59 -1.08
CA LEU A 139 -2.21 3.78 -0.24
C LEU A 139 -3.35 3.75 0.80
N ASP A 140 -4.55 3.32 0.41
CA ASP A 140 -5.67 3.17 1.36
C ASP A 140 -5.38 2.09 2.41
N GLU A 141 -4.80 0.95 2.01
CA GLU A 141 -4.37 -0.08 2.95
C GLU A 141 -3.34 0.48 3.96
N ARG A 142 -2.39 1.30 3.50
CA ARG A 142 -1.48 1.99 4.40
C ARG A 142 -2.20 2.93 5.36
N LEU A 143 -3.20 3.68 4.89
CA LEU A 143 -3.99 4.59 5.74
C LEU A 143 -4.79 3.82 6.81
N VAL A 144 -5.38 2.68 6.46
CA VAL A 144 -6.06 1.79 7.42
C VAL A 144 -5.11 1.33 8.51
N LEU A 145 -3.88 0.93 8.14
CA LEU A 145 -2.85 0.55 9.11
C LEU A 145 -2.47 1.72 10.03
N GLU A 146 -2.32 2.93 9.47
CA GLU A 146 -2.00 4.12 10.26
C GLU A 146 -3.13 4.54 11.21
N GLU A 147 -4.38 4.43 10.76
CA GLU A 147 -5.56 4.66 11.60
C GLU A 147 -5.55 3.73 12.81
N GLY A 148 -5.38 2.42 12.60
CA GLY A 148 -5.29 1.44 13.68
C GLY A 148 -4.06 1.63 14.59
N ASN A 149 -2.95 2.16 14.06
CA ASN A 149 -1.79 2.51 14.88
C ASN A 149 -2.08 3.72 15.78
N LEU A 150 -2.73 4.75 15.26
CA LEU A 150 -3.13 5.92 16.05
C LEU A 150 -4.14 5.56 17.14
N GLU A 151 -5.10 4.67 16.87
CA GLU A 151 -6.03 4.15 17.89
C GLU A 151 -5.29 3.52 19.08
N LYS A 152 -4.31 2.66 18.79
CA LYS A 152 -3.45 2.05 19.82
C LYS A 152 -2.66 3.11 20.59
N LEU A 153 -2.14 4.12 19.89
CA LEU A 153 -1.39 5.21 20.54
C LEU A 153 -2.28 6.07 21.45
N VAL A 154 -3.54 6.30 21.10
CA VAL A 154 -4.52 6.95 21.98
C VAL A 154 -4.68 6.16 23.28
N GLU A 155 -4.80 4.84 23.20
CA GLU A 155 -4.88 3.97 24.38
C GLU A 155 -3.60 4.06 25.23
N VAL A 156 -2.42 3.97 24.60
CA VAL A 156 -1.13 4.08 25.28
C VAL A 156 -0.97 5.42 26.01
N VAL A 157 -1.30 6.53 25.34
CA VAL A 157 -1.20 7.87 25.96
C VAL A 157 -2.17 7.99 27.13
N SER A 158 -3.41 7.48 26.98
CA SER A 158 -4.38 7.45 28.06
C SER A 158 -3.86 6.67 29.28
N ARG A 159 -3.24 5.51 29.04
CA ARG A 159 -2.63 4.69 30.10
C ARG A 159 -1.42 5.36 30.76
N SER A 160 -0.72 6.23 30.05
CA SER A 160 0.36 7.05 30.62
C SER A 160 -0.13 8.17 31.55
N GLY A 161 -1.46 8.32 31.73
CA GLY A 161 -2.05 9.37 32.55
C GLY A 161 -2.00 10.76 31.92
N VAL A 162 -1.54 10.87 30.67
CA VAL A 162 -1.53 12.10 29.88
C VAL A 162 -2.82 12.19 29.05
N ASP A 163 -3.35 13.39 28.88
CA ASP A 163 -4.53 13.62 28.04
C ASP A 163 -4.24 13.22 26.58
N PRO A 164 -4.97 12.23 26.01
CA PRO A 164 -4.76 11.76 24.64
C PRO A 164 -5.30 12.73 23.57
N LYS A 165 -5.85 13.89 23.96
CA LYS A 165 -6.54 14.82 23.07
C LYS A 165 -5.79 15.11 21.76
N GLU A 166 -4.52 15.49 21.79
CA GLU A 166 -3.74 15.82 20.57
C GLU A 166 -3.64 14.64 19.59
N VAL A 167 -3.51 13.41 20.12
CA VAL A 167 -3.45 12.18 19.30
C VAL A 167 -4.85 11.83 18.77
N SER A 168 -5.89 12.00 19.59
CA SER A 168 -7.28 11.75 19.19
C SER A 168 -7.80 12.73 18.13
N GLU A 169 -7.37 13.99 18.20
CA GLU A 169 -7.65 15.01 17.18
C GLU A 169 -6.95 14.64 15.87
N SER A 170 -5.71 14.16 15.94
CA SER A 170 -4.99 13.66 14.76
C SER A 170 -5.67 12.43 14.14
N LEU A 171 -6.16 11.49 14.96
CA LEU A 171 -6.93 10.33 14.47
C LEU A 171 -8.23 10.76 13.78
N THR A 172 -8.94 11.72 14.37
CA THR A 172 -10.18 12.26 13.77
C THR A 172 -9.91 12.96 12.45
N ALA A 173 -8.88 13.80 12.40
CA ALA A 173 -8.48 14.49 11.17
C ALA A 173 -8.00 13.52 10.07
N LEU A 174 -7.30 12.43 10.44
CA LEU A 174 -6.93 11.36 9.50
C LEU A 174 -8.17 10.74 8.85
N ARG A 175 -9.19 10.40 9.66
CA ARG A 175 -10.46 9.84 9.16
C ARG A 175 -11.15 10.77 8.17
N THR A 176 -11.27 12.05 8.52
CA THR A 176 -11.87 13.06 7.64
C THR A 176 -11.09 13.20 6.32
N MET A 177 -9.76 13.33 6.37
CA MET A 177 -8.94 13.44 5.16
C MET A 177 -9.01 12.19 4.28
N ARG A 178 -9.11 11.00 4.89
CA ARG A 178 -9.32 9.74 4.17
C ARG A 178 -10.67 9.69 3.48
N GLU A 179 -11.75 10.15 4.13
CA GLU A 179 -13.09 10.27 3.53
C GLU A 179 -13.12 11.27 2.37
N GLU A 180 -12.38 12.37 2.47
CA GLU A 180 -12.23 13.37 1.41
C GLU A 180 -11.32 12.90 0.25
N GLY A 181 -10.58 11.81 0.44
CA GLY A 181 -9.63 11.28 -0.53
C GLY A 181 -8.27 12.00 -0.58
N ASP A 182 -7.98 12.87 0.40
CA ASP A 182 -6.67 13.51 0.58
C ASP A 182 -5.69 12.56 1.28
N VAL A 183 -5.09 11.68 0.48
CA VAL A 183 -4.13 10.68 0.96
C VAL A 183 -2.91 11.32 1.60
N GLU A 184 -2.38 12.39 1.00
CA GLU A 184 -1.17 13.03 1.50
C GLU A 184 -1.43 13.72 2.84
N GLY A 185 -2.51 14.50 2.94
CA GLY A 185 -2.94 15.11 4.19
C GLY A 185 -3.15 14.08 5.29
N ALA A 186 -3.84 12.99 5.00
CA ALA A 186 -4.11 11.92 5.95
C ALA A 186 -2.82 11.30 6.51
N LEU A 187 -1.83 11.01 5.65
CA LEU A 187 -0.52 10.49 6.07
C LEU A 187 0.31 11.52 6.86
N GLN A 188 0.24 12.80 6.50
CA GLN A 188 0.90 13.88 7.26
C GLN A 188 0.31 14.01 8.67
N VAL A 189 -1.00 13.97 8.81
CA VAL A 189 -1.69 14.00 10.11
C VAL A 189 -1.38 12.75 10.91
N ALA A 190 -1.33 11.57 10.29
CA ALA A 190 -0.87 10.34 10.93
C ALA A 190 0.51 10.52 11.58
N ALA A 191 1.46 11.06 10.81
CA ALA A 191 2.81 11.32 11.30
C ALA A 191 2.86 12.34 12.45
N LYS A 192 2.01 13.36 12.43
CA LYS A 192 1.87 14.33 13.54
C LYS A 192 1.33 13.65 14.80
N GLY A 193 0.29 12.84 14.69
CA GLY A 193 -0.28 12.08 15.80
C GLY A 193 0.73 11.12 16.44
N ARG A 194 1.54 10.43 15.62
CA ARG A 194 2.63 9.58 16.13
C ARG A 194 3.66 10.37 16.93
N LYS A 195 4.11 11.53 16.43
CA LYS A 195 5.05 12.40 17.15
C LYS A 195 4.45 12.96 18.44
N ALA A 196 3.17 13.30 18.44
CA ALA A 196 2.47 13.75 19.64
C ALA A 196 2.47 12.66 20.72
N ALA A 197 2.12 11.42 20.34
CA ALA A 197 2.15 10.28 21.24
C ALA A 197 3.56 10.01 21.78
N GLU A 198 4.60 10.04 20.94
CA GLU A 198 5.99 9.84 21.37
C GLU A 198 6.42 10.89 22.41
N ARG A 199 6.03 12.16 22.24
CA ARG A 199 6.35 13.22 23.21
C ARG A 199 5.61 13.04 24.53
N SER A 200 4.36 12.61 24.51
CA SER A 200 3.53 12.48 25.72
C SER A 200 3.77 11.18 26.47
N SER A 201 3.91 10.06 25.78
CA SER A 201 4.03 8.72 26.38
C SER A 201 5.41 8.08 26.23
N GLY A 202 6.41 8.74 25.63
CA GLY A 202 7.74 8.16 25.42
C GLY A 202 8.41 7.69 26.72
N LYS A 203 8.30 8.48 27.79
CA LYS A 203 8.83 8.09 29.11
C LYS A 203 8.08 6.91 29.72
N PHE A 204 6.77 6.83 29.51
CA PHE A 204 5.95 5.70 29.96
C PHE A 204 6.37 4.42 29.25
N LEU A 205 6.55 4.47 27.92
CA LEU A 205 6.99 3.33 27.12
C LEU A 205 8.39 2.84 27.55
N GLU A 206 9.37 3.74 27.66
CA GLU A 206 10.72 3.37 28.10
C GLU A 206 10.72 2.76 29.51
N ALA A 207 9.97 3.35 30.44
CA ALA A 207 9.86 2.85 31.80
C ALA A 207 9.20 1.47 31.87
N ASN A 208 8.14 1.25 31.09
CA ASN A 208 7.45 -0.04 31.02
C ASN A 208 8.34 -1.12 30.41
N ASP A 209 9.04 -0.83 29.31
CA ASP A 209 10.01 -1.73 28.68
C ASP A 209 11.12 -2.14 29.66
N LEU A 210 11.63 -1.19 30.45
CA LEU A 210 12.63 -1.45 31.49
C LEU A 210 12.08 -2.33 32.61
N ALA A 211 10.85 -2.08 33.07
CA ALA A 211 10.22 -2.87 34.12
C ALA A 211 9.90 -4.30 33.67
N GLU A 212 9.42 -4.47 32.42
CA GLU A 212 9.20 -5.79 31.84
C GLU A 212 10.53 -6.54 31.64
N SER A 213 11.57 -5.85 31.17
CA SER A 213 12.91 -6.42 31.06
C SER A 213 13.47 -6.84 32.43
N LEU A 214 13.24 -6.05 33.49
CA LEU A 214 13.59 -6.44 34.85
C LEU A 214 12.80 -7.68 35.31
N SER A 215 11.49 -7.71 35.07
CA SER A 215 10.64 -8.86 35.42
C SER A 215 11.15 -10.15 34.78
N ARG A 216 11.43 -10.13 33.46
CA ARG A 216 12.00 -11.27 32.75
C ARG A 216 13.34 -11.71 33.33
N LEU A 217 14.22 -10.75 33.65
CA LEU A 217 15.52 -11.07 34.23
C LEU A 217 15.39 -11.69 35.64
N ILE A 218 14.41 -11.25 36.44
CA ILE A 218 14.09 -11.86 37.73
C ILE A 218 13.62 -13.31 37.55
N ASP A 219 12.74 -13.56 36.58
CA ASP A 219 12.22 -14.91 36.30
C ASP A 219 13.37 -15.86 35.91
N VAL A 220 14.30 -15.39 35.06
CA VAL A 220 15.52 -16.12 34.72
C VAL A 220 16.35 -16.39 35.97
N CYS A 221 16.65 -15.36 36.78
CA CYS A 221 17.40 -15.53 38.03
C CYS A 221 16.77 -16.55 38.98
N ASP A 222 15.44 -16.54 39.12
CA ASP A 222 14.68 -17.46 39.95
C ASP A 222 14.78 -18.91 39.46
N GLN A 223 14.71 -19.13 38.14
CA GLN A 223 14.89 -20.47 37.53
C GLN A 223 16.25 -21.09 37.88
N PHE A 224 17.26 -20.25 38.11
CA PHE A 224 18.61 -20.65 38.49
C PHE A 224 18.91 -20.49 40.00
N TYR A 225 17.89 -20.18 40.81
CA TYR A 225 18.01 -19.98 42.26
C TYR A 225 19.02 -18.90 42.65
N LEU A 226 19.18 -17.87 41.80
CA LEU A 226 20.00 -16.70 42.08
C LEU A 226 19.24 -15.73 43.00
N ASP A 227 19.95 -15.01 43.86
CA ASP A 227 19.32 -14.05 44.77
C ASP A 227 18.77 -12.84 43.99
N SER A 228 17.44 -12.81 43.86
CA SER A 228 16.67 -11.77 43.18
C SER A 228 15.85 -10.90 44.15
N ARG A 229 16.00 -11.06 45.47
CA ARG A 229 15.10 -10.44 46.47
C ARG A 229 15.04 -8.93 46.37
N GLU A 230 16.20 -8.30 46.26
CA GLU A 230 16.27 -6.84 46.20
C GLU A 230 15.80 -6.31 44.84
N ALA A 231 16.07 -7.03 43.75
CA ALA A 231 15.54 -6.72 42.42
C ALA A 231 14.00 -6.84 42.37
N LYS A 232 13.42 -7.85 43.03
CA LYS A 232 11.97 -8.00 43.21
C LYS A 232 11.36 -6.85 43.98
N ARG A 233 12.02 -6.41 45.07
CA ARG A 233 11.60 -5.22 45.82
C ARG A 233 11.61 -3.98 44.92
N MET A 234 12.70 -3.75 44.17
CA MET A 234 12.78 -2.61 43.24
C MET A 234 11.73 -2.69 42.13
N LEU A 235 11.42 -3.89 41.62
CA LEU A 235 10.37 -4.07 40.62
C LEU A 235 8.98 -3.76 41.19
N ASN A 236 8.69 -4.16 42.43
CA ASN A 236 7.43 -3.81 43.09
C ASN A 236 7.32 -2.30 43.31
N GLU A 237 8.37 -1.67 43.85
CA GLU A 237 8.42 -0.20 44.01
C GLU A 237 8.30 0.53 42.65
N ALA A 238 8.88 -0.03 41.58
CA ALA A 238 8.75 0.51 40.23
C ALA A 238 7.31 0.42 39.71
N ARG A 239 6.64 -0.71 39.93
CA ARG A 239 5.23 -0.91 39.55
C ARG A 239 4.32 0.03 40.33
N ASP A 240 4.53 0.17 41.63
CA ASP A 240 3.80 1.12 42.47
C ASP A 240 4.00 2.56 41.96
N ALA A 241 5.23 2.96 41.62
CA ALA A 241 5.50 4.27 41.03
C ALA A 241 4.76 4.46 39.69
N GLY A 242 4.74 3.41 38.85
CA GLY A 242 3.98 3.39 37.60
C GLY A 242 2.47 3.54 37.81
N ASP A 243 1.89 2.84 38.79
CA ASP A 243 0.45 2.95 39.11
C ASP A 243 0.05 4.37 39.55
N HIS A 244 1.00 5.16 40.05
CA HIS A 244 0.80 6.57 40.42
C HIS A 244 1.22 7.56 39.33
N GLY A 245 1.62 7.08 38.15
CA GLY A 245 2.03 7.92 37.01
C GLY A 245 3.46 8.48 37.10
N ASP A 246 4.28 8.03 38.06
CA ASP A 246 5.69 8.42 38.16
C ASP A 246 6.57 7.50 37.31
N TRP A 247 6.47 7.67 35.99
CA TRP A 247 7.23 6.91 34.99
C TRP A 247 8.74 7.11 35.12
N GLY A 248 9.17 8.30 35.58
CA GLY A 248 10.57 8.60 35.82
C GLY A 248 11.15 7.71 36.93
N MET A 249 10.45 7.67 38.06
CA MET A 249 10.84 6.82 39.18
C MET A 249 10.74 5.33 38.83
N MET A 250 9.67 4.91 38.14
CA MET A 250 9.52 3.54 37.62
C MET A 250 10.73 3.12 36.78
N GLY A 251 11.13 3.94 35.81
CA GLY A 251 12.28 3.67 34.95
C GLY A 251 13.61 3.61 35.71
N ILE A 252 13.81 4.51 36.69
CA ILE A 252 15.01 4.53 37.54
C ILE A 252 15.12 3.25 38.38
N LEU A 253 14.03 2.86 39.05
CA LEU A 253 13.98 1.68 39.90
C LEU A 253 14.17 0.39 39.07
N ALA A 254 13.50 0.29 37.92
CA ALA A 254 13.66 -0.84 37.01
C ALA A 254 15.11 -0.98 36.52
N ARG A 255 15.73 0.12 36.11
CA ARG A 255 17.14 0.13 35.68
C ARG A 255 18.09 -0.30 36.80
N LYS A 256 17.89 0.24 38.01
CA LYS A 256 18.71 -0.09 39.18
C LYS A 256 18.60 -1.57 39.56
N GLY A 257 17.39 -2.14 39.51
CA GLY A 257 17.17 -3.56 39.75
C GLY A 257 17.90 -4.44 38.72
N ARG A 258 17.89 -4.04 37.44
CA ARG A 258 18.62 -4.77 36.39
C ARG A 258 20.12 -4.70 36.60
N GLU A 259 20.66 -3.51 36.84
CA GLU A 259 22.09 -3.31 37.10
C GLU A 259 22.57 -4.13 38.30
N GLN A 260 21.75 -4.26 39.34
CA GLN A 260 22.05 -5.10 40.48
C GLN A 260 22.22 -6.57 40.06
N LEU A 261 21.23 -7.14 39.37
CA LEU A 261 21.29 -8.54 38.93
C LEU A 261 22.47 -8.76 38.00
N MET A 262 22.69 -7.86 37.05
CA MET A 262 23.79 -7.95 36.08
C MET A 262 25.18 -8.04 36.72
N ARG A 263 25.37 -7.60 37.97
CA ARG A 263 26.64 -7.76 38.69
C ARG A 263 26.94 -9.19 39.10
N SER A 264 25.92 -9.99 39.42
CA SER A 264 26.07 -11.38 39.87
C SER A 264 25.96 -12.40 38.73
N LEU A 265 25.33 -12.02 37.61
CA LEU A 265 25.14 -12.92 36.45
C LEU A 265 26.43 -13.52 35.87
N PRO A 266 27.58 -12.81 35.74
CA PRO A 266 28.74 -13.37 35.05
C PRO A 266 29.31 -14.61 35.75
N GLU A 267 29.34 -14.60 37.08
CA GLU A 267 29.81 -15.74 37.86
C GLU A 267 28.81 -16.89 37.83
N ALA A 268 27.53 -16.59 38.05
CA ALA A 268 26.44 -17.55 38.00
C ALA A 268 26.36 -18.27 36.65
N THR A 269 26.38 -17.51 35.56
CA THR A 269 26.30 -18.03 34.18
C THR A 269 27.47 -18.97 33.88
N ARG A 270 28.70 -18.63 34.28
CA ARG A 270 29.86 -19.53 34.11
C ARG A 270 29.70 -20.83 34.90
N GLY A 271 29.15 -20.75 36.12
CA GLY A 271 28.84 -21.92 36.92
C GLY A 271 27.82 -22.84 36.24
N GLU A 272 26.72 -22.28 35.75
CA GLU A 272 25.66 -23.04 35.06
C GLU A 272 26.13 -23.61 33.71
N MET A 273 26.94 -22.87 32.94
CA MET A 273 27.57 -23.38 31.72
C MET A 273 28.42 -24.64 31.97
N ARG A 274 29.18 -24.66 33.08
CA ARG A 274 29.97 -25.86 33.46
C ARG A 274 29.07 -27.04 33.81
N LYS A 275 27.99 -26.80 34.56
CA LYS A 275 27.01 -27.85 34.91
C LYS A 275 26.33 -28.42 33.67
N ALA A 276 25.85 -27.55 32.77
CA ALA A 276 25.21 -27.96 31.52
C ALA A 276 26.17 -28.76 30.62
N LYS A 277 27.44 -28.37 30.54
CA LYS A 277 28.47 -29.15 29.82
C LYS A 277 28.66 -30.55 30.41
N ASN A 278 28.68 -30.69 31.74
CA ASN A 278 28.81 -32.01 32.37
C ASN A 278 27.56 -32.87 32.10
N GLN A 279 26.36 -32.30 32.27
CA GLN A 279 25.10 -33.00 31.97
C GLN A 279 25.00 -33.46 30.51
N LEU A 280 25.52 -32.66 29.58
CA LEU A 280 25.61 -33.04 28.17
C LEU A 280 26.52 -34.25 27.93
N LEU A 281 27.66 -34.31 28.64
CA LEU A 281 28.58 -35.44 28.56
C LEU A 281 27.95 -36.72 29.13
N ASP A 282 27.23 -36.59 30.25
CA ASP A 282 26.51 -37.70 30.87
C ASP A 282 25.42 -38.24 29.94
N ALA A 283 24.57 -37.36 29.39
CA ALA A 283 23.53 -37.75 28.43
C ALA A 283 24.11 -38.44 27.17
N LYS A 284 25.29 -38.00 26.71
CA LYS A 284 26.00 -38.63 25.60
C LYS A 284 26.55 -40.00 25.98
N ALA A 285 27.06 -40.17 27.20
CA ALA A 285 27.53 -41.45 27.71
C ALA A 285 26.38 -42.46 27.87
N ASP A 286 25.19 -41.98 28.23
CA ASP A 286 23.95 -42.76 28.31
C ASP A 286 23.34 -43.09 26.94
N GLY A 287 23.96 -42.64 25.83
CA GLY A 287 23.52 -42.95 24.47
C GLY A 287 22.29 -42.16 23.99
N LYS A 288 21.91 -41.08 24.68
CA LYS A 288 20.80 -40.21 24.26
C LYS A 288 21.18 -39.37 23.02
N ASP A 289 20.20 -38.98 22.22
CA ASP A 289 20.43 -38.00 21.13
C ASP A 289 20.61 -36.60 21.73
N VAL A 290 21.82 -36.09 21.63
CA VAL A 290 22.22 -34.79 22.21
C VAL A 290 22.36 -33.68 21.16
N ARG A 291 21.94 -33.90 19.91
CA ARG A 291 22.19 -32.94 18.81
C ARG A 291 21.58 -31.56 19.09
N THR A 292 20.36 -31.51 19.60
CA THR A 292 19.66 -30.25 19.96
C THR A 292 20.34 -29.58 21.15
N LEU A 293 20.67 -30.34 22.19
CA LEU A 293 21.39 -29.86 23.37
C LEU A 293 22.77 -29.26 23.05
N VAL A 294 23.54 -29.86 22.13
CA VAL A 294 24.83 -29.32 21.68
C VAL A 294 24.65 -27.96 21.01
N LYS A 295 23.60 -27.80 20.18
CA LYS A 295 23.31 -26.53 19.51
C LYS A 295 22.98 -25.45 20.53
N VAL A 296 22.04 -25.71 21.45
CA VAL A 296 21.63 -24.75 22.48
C VAL A 296 22.82 -24.34 23.35
N LEU A 297 23.65 -25.29 23.79
CA LEU A 297 24.83 -25.00 24.61
C LEU A 297 25.89 -24.18 23.85
N LYS A 298 26.04 -24.39 22.54
CA LYS A 298 26.92 -23.57 21.70
C LYS A 298 26.42 -22.14 21.60
N ASP A 299 25.12 -21.96 21.38
CA ASP A 299 24.49 -20.63 21.28
C ASP A 299 24.60 -19.89 22.63
N ALA A 300 24.40 -20.59 23.76
CA ALA A 300 24.63 -20.04 25.10
C ALA A 300 26.09 -19.59 25.31
N GLY A 301 27.05 -20.37 24.80
CA GLY A 301 28.47 -20.00 24.82
C GLY A 301 28.78 -18.75 23.98
N VAL A 302 28.14 -18.59 22.82
CA VAL A 302 28.27 -17.37 22.01
C VAL A 302 27.68 -16.15 22.73
N ALA A 303 26.53 -16.29 23.37
CA ALA A 303 25.91 -15.23 24.16
C ALA A 303 26.82 -14.80 25.33
N MET A 304 27.38 -15.77 26.06
CA MET A 304 28.32 -15.52 27.16
C MET A 304 29.59 -14.78 26.68
N ASN A 305 30.16 -15.15 25.52
CA ASN A 305 31.33 -14.47 24.96
C ASN A 305 31.05 -13.03 24.51
N ARG A 306 29.77 -12.69 24.27
CA ARG A 306 29.32 -11.34 23.94
C ARG A 306 28.84 -10.57 25.19
N GLU A 307 29.11 -11.09 26.38
CA GLU A 307 28.68 -10.53 27.67
C GLU A 307 27.15 -10.40 27.83
N ARG A 308 26.39 -11.17 27.04
CA ARG A 308 24.92 -11.28 27.14
C ARG A 308 24.55 -12.41 28.09
N TYR A 309 24.82 -12.19 29.38
CA TYR A 309 24.67 -13.20 30.42
C TYR A 309 23.21 -13.59 30.69
N ASP A 310 22.30 -12.63 30.57
CA ASP A 310 20.85 -12.82 30.62
C ASP A 310 20.39 -13.81 29.54
N GLN A 311 20.76 -13.56 28.29
CA GLN A 311 20.43 -14.45 27.16
C GLN A 311 21.09 -15.82 27.29
N ALA A 312 22.31 -15.87 27.81
CA ALA A 312 23.00 -17.14 28.05
C ALA A 312 22.26 -18.00 29.09
N LEU A 313 21.71 -17.40 30.15
CA LEU A 313 20.90 -18.11 31.14
C LEU A 313 19.54 -18.55 30.58
N GLU A 314 18.87 -17.73 29.77
CA GLU A 314 17.63 -18.16 29.07
C GLU A 314 17.88 -19.42 28.24
N LEU A 315 18.93 -19.42 27.42
CA LEU A 315 19.32 -20.58 26.61
C LEU A 315 19.69 -21.80 27.47
N LEU A 316 20.28 -21.59 28.64
CA LEU A 316 20.55 -22.66 29.60
C LEU A 316 19.26 -23.19 30.27
N GLY A 317 18.23 -22.36 30.37
CA GLY A 317 16.88 -22.75 30.78
C GLY A 317 16.28 -23.71 29.76
N ASP A 318 16.31 -23.31 28.48
CA ASP A 318 15.89 -24.15 27.36
C ASP A 318 16.66 -25.47 27.32
N PHE A 319 17.98 -25.43 27.55
CA PHE A 319 18.80 -26.65 27.64
C PHE A 319 18.31 -27.59 28.74
N LYS A 320 17.97 -27.08 29.93
CA LYS A 320 17.47 -27.90 31.04
C LYS A 320 16.11 -28.52 30.71
N ASP A 321 15.24 -27.77 30.06
CA ASP A 321 13.90 -28.28 29.70
C ASP A 321 13.97 -29.31 28.57
N GLU A 322 14.86 -29.11 27.60
CA GLU A 322 15.12 -30.11 26.56
C GLU A 322 15.78 -31.37 27.13
N LEU A 323 16.70 -31.24 28.09
CA LEU A 323 17.33 -32.37 28.76
C LEU A 323 16.32 -33.24 29.53
N LYS A 324 15.28 -32.63 30.12
CA LYS A 324 14.19 -33.37 30.80
C LYS A 324 13.30 -34.15 29.84
N ARG A 325 13.28 -33.78 28.54
CA ARG A 325 12.45 -34.43 27.51
C ARG A 325 13.14 -35.65 26.88
N LEU A 326 14.44 -35.86 27.12
CA LEU A 326 15.22 -37.02 26.67
C LEU A 326 15.15 -38.20 27.65
#